data_AF-A0A2G5TQF4-F1
#
_entry.id   AF-A0A2G5TQF4-F1
#
_cell.length_a   1.000
_cell.length_b   1.000
_cell.length_c   1.000
_cell.angle_alpha   90.00
_cell.angle_beta   90.00
_cell.angle_gamma   90.00
#
_symmetry.space_group_name_H-M   'P 1'
#
loop_
_entity.id
_entity.type
_entity.pdbx_description
1 polymer ?
#
loop_
_entity_poly.entity_id
_entity_poly.type
_entity_poly.pdbx_seq_one_letter_code
_entity_poly.pdbx_strand_id
1 'polypeptide(L)'
;MMNLQMNEAVVKEEAIEETCNFTLKNGEFVEVKQEEIERKPENLLENEVKKEPIEFSENKNSDGFFEHIERKPKESHSEIEKPSEAITEKICQICQQRMPRNLLKLIKSEDEKTVLLEVFKVEGFDERHLTYVCYSHIQKIIDDNDGKVKKPCKPFEHLMRKFIRRNKYSMGNIRKQNCQVCRMSKQQSEFYDITSKNIRMVVIIGCILRGTHSVDQAMSYLTNTNGLTCYSHRKETIDKIFEHLGPRNIPEFFRCSRLVINDLVDIANNFDSNFTADHFFRAFYLLYVKKPKPVPTSL
;
A
#
# COMPACT_ATOMS: atom_id res chain seq x y z
N MET A 1 -0.33 52.57 52.62
CA MET A 1 -0.20 52.78 51.17
C MET A 1 1.19 52.35 50.75
N MET A 2 1.32 51.19 50.12
CA MET A 2 2.54 50.71 49.48
C MET A 2 2.19 50.40 48.02
N ASN A 3 2.78 51.14 47.09
CA ASN A 3 2.69 50.91 45.65
C ASN A 3 3.78 49.90 45.26
N LEU A 4 3.41 48.79 44.64
CA LEU A 4 4.32 47.94 43.87
C LEU A 4 3.92 48.07 42.40
N GLN A 5 4.79 48.70 41.62
CA GLN A 5 4.74 48.70 40.16
C GLN A 5 5.25 47.35 39.64
N MET A 6 4.41 46.60 38.93
CA MET A 6 4.83 45.52 38.05
C MET A 6 5.06 46.10 36.66
N ASN A 7 6.28 45.97 36.13
CA ASN A 7 6.58 46.25 34.74
C ASN A 7 6.26 45.01 33.90
N GLU A 8 5.30 45.15 32.99
CA GLU A 8 4.87 44.14 32.04
C GLU A 8 5.85 44.10 30.86
N ALA A 9 6.63 43.01 30.77
CA ALA A 9 7.56 42.79 29.67
C ALA A 9 6.80 42.19 28.48
N VAL A 10 6.59 43.00 27.45
CA VAL A 10 6.04 42.57 26.14
C VAL A 10 7.13 41.81 25.39
N VAL A 11 7.01 40.48 25.33
CA VAL A 11 7.81 39.63 24.43
C VAL A 11 7.14 39.65 23.05
N LYS A 12 7.79 40.28 22.08
CA LYS A 12 7.42 40.15 20.65
C LYS A 12 8.03 38.85 20.13
N GLU A 13 7.21 37.85 19.83
CA GLU A 13 7.62 36.71 19.02
C GLU A 13 7.69 37.15 17.55
N GLU A 14 8.91 37.26 17.03
CA GLU A 14 9.18 37.38 15.60
C GLU A 14 9.10 35.98 14.97
N ALA A 15 8.08 35.75 14.14
CA ALA A 15 7.94 34.54 13.35
C ALA A 15 8.99 34.54 12.23
N ILE A 16 9.97 33.64 12.31
CA ILE A 16 10.91 33.36 11.22
C ILE A 16 10.22 32.34 10.31
N GLU A 17 9.68 32.80 9.19
CA GLU A 17 9.08 31.96 8.15
C GLU A 17 10.22 31.31 7.33
N GLU A 18 10.62 30.11 7.73
CA GLU A 18 11.68 29.36 7.04
C GLU A 18 11.10 28.75 5.75
N THR A 19 11.36 29.40 4.61
CA THR A 19 10.96 28.91 3.29
C THR A 19 11.81 27.71 2.88
N CYS A 20 11.25 26.50 2.95
CA CYS A 20 11.89 25.31 2.38
C CYS A 20 11.84 25.33 0.84
N ASN A 21 12.99 25.49 0.21
CA ASN A 21 13.14 25.43 -1.24
C ASN A 21 13.16 23.97 -1.73
N PHE A 22 11.99 23.42 -2.08
CA PHE A 22 11.91 22.16 -2.83
C PHE A 22 11.99 22.44 -4.33
N THR A 23 13.16 22.23 -4.95
CA THR A 23 13.27 22.27 -6.42
C THR A 23 12.86 20.92 -7.04
N LEU A 24 11.83 20.95 -7.89
CA LEU A 24 11.39 19.84 -8.72
C LEU A 24 12.39 19.59 -9.87
N LYS A 25 13.03 18.41 -9.88
CA LYS A 25 13.61 17.82 -11.08
C LYS A 25 13.04 16.41 -11.28
N ASN A 26 12.42 16.18 -12.45
CA ASN A 26 12.01 14.86 -12.93
C ASN A 26 11.06 14.03 -12.03
N GLY A 27 10.22 14.65 -11.21
CA GLY A 27 9.16 13.95 -10.48
C GLY A 27 9.63 13.07 -9.31
N GLU A 28 10.90 13.18 -8.90
CA GLU A 28 11.46 12.49 -7.75
C GLU A 28 12.15 13.53 -6.83
N PHE A 29 11.86 13.49 -5.52
CA PHE A 29 12.45 14.44 -4.56
C PHE A 29 13.88 13.99 -4.23
N VAL A 30 14.87 14.83 -4.55
CA VAL A 30 16.25 14.68 -4.08
C VAL A 30 16.49 15.71 -2.98
N GLU A 31 16.89 15.23 -1.81
CA GLU A 31 17.26 16.04 -0.65
C GLU A 31 18.59 16.76 -0.93
N VAL A 32 18.57 18.09 -1.00
CA VAL A 32 19.79 18.90 -1.07
C VAL A 32 20.28 19.10 0.36
N LYS A 33 21.34 18.38 0.75
CA LYS A 33 22.02 18.60 2.02
C LYS A 33 22.69 19.98 2.00
N GLN A 34 22.34 20.84 2.94
CA GLN A 34 23.06 22.08 3.20
C GLN A 34 24.12 21.76 4.27
N GLU A 35 25.39 22.03 3.98
CA GLU A 35 26.51 21.81 4.92
C GLU A 35 26.34 22.71 6.15
N GLU A 36 26.24 22.11 7.34
CA GLU A 36 26.41 22.78 8.62
C GLU A 36 27.89 23.16 8.79
N ILE A 37 28.18 24.46 8.88
CA ILE A 37 29.50 24.95 9.28
C ILE A 37 29.57 24.85 10.81
N GLU A 38 30.23 23.80 11.33
CA GLU A 38 30.56 23.68 12.75
C GLU A 38 31.57 24.77 13.17
N ARG A 39 31.17 25.62 14.13
CA ARG A 39 32.11 26.45 14.90
C ARG A 39 32.70 25.62 16.04
N LYS A 40 34.02 25.38 15.99
CA LYS A 40 34.83 24.86 17.11
C LYS A 40 34.88 25.83 18.30
N PRO A 41 35.12 25.31 19.52
CA PRO A 41 36.02 25.96 20.46
C PRO A 41 37.29 25.13 20.69
N GLU A 42 38.42 25.84 20.76
CA GLU A 42 39.74 25.36 21.17
C GLU A 42 39.76 24.97 22.64
N ASN A 43 40.29 23.78 22.97
CA ASN A 43 41.55 23.61 23.73
C ASN A 43 41.67 22.21 24.36
N LEU A 44 42.95 21.83 24.55
CA LEU A 44 43.51 20.74 25.38
C LEU A 44 43.91 19.43 24.67
N LEU A 45 45.07 19.53 24.02
CA LEU A 45 46.30 18.74 24.19
C LEU A 45 46.26 17.20 24.37
N GLU A 46 46.86 16.55 23.37
CA GLU A 46 47.90 15.52 23.41
C GLU A 46 47.71 14.27 24.29
N ASN A 47 47.59 13.10 23.63
CA ASN A 47 48.64 12.07 23.74
C ASN A 47 48.53 11.05 22.59
N GLU A 48 49.68 10.84 21.94
CA GLU A 48 49.91 9.86 20.88
C GLU A 48 49.90 8.43 21.44
N VAL A 49 49.24 7.50 20.74
CA VAL A 49 49.62 6.08 20.75
C VAL A 49 49.49 5.53 19.33
N LYS A 50 50.65 5.30 18.70
CA LYS A 50 50.82 4.41 17.53
C LYS A 50 50.85 2.96 18.01
N LYS A 51 50.15 2.05 17.32
CA LYS A 51 50.71 0.76 16.86
C LYS A 51 49.72 -0.04 15.99
N GLU A 52 50.11 -0.13 14.72
CA GLU A 52 50.08 -1.22 13.73
C GLU A 52 48.84 -2.12 13.47
N PRO A 53 48.63 -2.52 12.18
CA PRO A 53 47.46 -3.25 11.71
C PRO A 53 47.63 -4.77 11.79
N ILE A 54 46.54 -5.47 12.12
CA ILE A 54 46.48 -6.94 12.08
C ILE A 54 46.16 -7.40 10.64
N GLU A 55 47.01 -8.30 10.16
CA GLU A 55 46.98 -8.98 8.86
C GLU A 55 45.67 -9.77 8.65
N PHE A 56 45.00 -9.52 7.52
CA PHE A 56 43.98 -10.42 6.99
C PHE A 56 44.64 -11.39 6.00
N SER A 57 44.57 -12.67 6.33
CA SER A 57 45.05 -13.78 5.51
C SER A 57 44.17 -13.99 4.28
N GLU A 58 44.85 -14.15 3.14
CA GLU A 58 44.32 -14.59 1.86
C GLU A 58 43.75 -16.02 1.97
N ASN A 59 42.62 -16.28 1.31
CA ASN A 59 42.35 -17.60 0.76
C ASN A 59 42.03 -17.46 -0.73
N LYS A 60 42.95 -17.97 -1.55
CA LYS A 60 42.83 -18.11 -3.00
C LYS A 60 41.88 -19.26 -3.30
N ASN A 61 40.98 -19.07 -4.24
CA ASN A 61 40.62 -20.07 -5.27
C ASN A 61 39.54 -19.49 -6.21
N SER A 62 39.96 -18.96 -7.36
CA SER A 62 39.35 -19.32 -8.65
C SER A 62 40.23 -18.80 -9.78
N ASP A 63 40.91 -19.74 -10.41
CA ASP A 63 41.60 -19.60 -11.69
C ASP A 63 40.55 -19.51 -12.80
N GLY A 64 40.74 -18.59 -13.74
CA GLY A 64 39.74 -18.27 -14.76
C GLY A 64 40.14 -17.05 -15.59
N PHE A 65 41.21 -17.20 -16.36
CA PHE A 65 41.61 -16.35 -17.49
C PHE A 65 40.41 -15.80 -18.28
N PHE A 66 40.36 -14.49 -18.52
CA PHE A 66 40.19 -13.91 -19.86
C PHE A 66 40.73 -12.48 -19.88
N GLU A 67 41.51 -12.19 -20.91
CA GLU A 67 42.26 -10.96 -21.15
C GLU A 67 41.36 -9.73 -21.31
N HIS A 68 41.87 -8.62 -20.78
CA HIS A 68 41.44 -7.26 -21.10
C HIS A 68 41.54 -7.00 -22.60
N ILE A 69 40.40 -6.80 -23.25
CA ILE A 69 40.32 -6.08 -24.53
C ILE A 69 39.47 -4.83 -24.30
N GLU A 70 40.14 -3.68 -24.20
CA GLU A 70 39.49 -2.38 -24.38
C GLU A 70 38.84 -2.32 -25.77
N ARG A 71 37.52 -2.20 -25.82
CA ARG A 71 36.81 -1.76 -27.03
C ARG A 71 36.01 -0.50 -26.70
N LYS A 72 36.41 0.59 -27.34
CA LYS A 72 35.71 1.89 -27.37
C LYS A 72 34.23 1.70 -27.73
N PRO A 73 33.32 2.54 -27.21
CA PRO A 73 31.90 2.41 -27.50
C PRO A 73 31.65 2.82 -28.96
N LYS A 74 31.15 1.88 -29.77
CA LYS A 74 30.45 2.21 -31.01
C LYS A 74 28.98 2.33 -30.69
N GLU A 75 28.46 3.54 -30.88
CA GLU A 75 27.04 3.84 -30.89
C GLU A 75 26.32 2.91 -31.87
N SER A 76 25.44 2.05 -31.36
CA SER A 76 24.43 1.38 -32.17
C SER A 76 23.06 1.83 -31.67
N HIS A 77 22.39 2.66 -32.46
CA HIS A 77 20.97 2.91 -32.33
C HIS A 77 20.21 1.64 -32.71
N SER A 78 20.04 0.74 -31.75
CA SER A 78 18.99 -0.27 -31.80
C SER A 78 17.91 0.16 -30.83
N GLU A 79 16.77 0.60 -31.36
CA GLU A 79 15.52 0.60 -30.62
C GLU A 79 15.33 -0.82 -30.10
N ILE A 80 15.60 -1.01 -28.81
CA ILE A 80 15.17 -2.19 -28.09
C ILE A 80 13.66 -2.06 -27.99
N GLU A 81 12.95 -2.57 -28.99
CA GLU A 81 11.57 -3.00 -28.80
C GLU A 81 11.60 -3.97 -27.62
N LYS A 82 11.14 -3.48 -26.46
CA LYS A 82 10.85 -4.34 -25.32
C LYS A 82 9.94 -5.44 -25.85
N PRO A 83 10.28 -6.73 -25.72
CA PRO A 83 9.34 -7.78 -26.02
C PRO A 83 8.17 -7.58 -25.09
N SER A 84 7.05 -7.05 -25.60
CA SER A 84 5.81 -7.05 -24.86
C SER A 84 5.49 -8.52 -24.63
N GLU A 85 5.68 -9.01 -23.42
CA GLU A 85 5.06 -10.26 -22.98
C GLU A 85 3.56 -10.07 -23.23
N ALA A 86 3.09 -10.57 -24.37
CA ALA A 86 1.70 -10.50 -24.75
C ALA A 86 0.94 -11.31 -23.70
N ILE A 87 0.39 -10.62 -22.70
CA ILE A 87 -0.50 -11.20 -21.71
C ILE A 87 -1.59 -11.88 -22.55
N THR A 88 -1.61 -13.21 -22.55
CA THR A 88 -2.59 -13.98 -23.32
C THR A 88 -3.92 -13.82 -22.61
N GLU A 89 -4.62 -12.74 -22.95
CA GLU A 89 -5.96 -12.48 -22.48
C GLU A 89 -6.88 -13.60 -22.96
N LYS A 90 -7.77 -14.04 -22.08
CA LYS A 90 -8.79 -15.06 -22.35
C LYS A 90 -10.15 -14.50 -21.95
N ILE A 91 -11.21 -15.07 -22.52
CA ILE A 91 -12.58 -14.60 -22.29
C ILE A 91 -13.26 -15.51 -21.25
N CYS A 92 -13.94 -14.92 -20.27
CA CYS A 92 -14.82 -15.66 -19.38
C CYS A 92 -16.13 -16.03 -20.09
N GLN A 93 -16.51 -17.31 -20.08
CA GLN A 93 -17.74 -17.78 -20.76
C GLN A 93 -19.05 -17.23 -20.16
N ILE A 94 -19.01 -16.70 -18.93
CA ILE A 94 -20.21 -16.24 -18.23
C ILE A 94 -20.42 -14.73 -18.45
N CYS A 95 -19.43 -13.88 -18.14
CA CYS A 95 -19.56 -12.43 -18.38
C CYS A 95 -19.03 -11.96 -19.75
N GLN A 96 -18.43 -12.85 -20.54
CA GLN A 96 -17.85 -12.53 -21.86
C GLN A 96 -16.74 -11.47 -21.84
N GLN A 97 -16.16 -11.19 -20.66
CA GLN A 97 -15.06 -10.23 -20.52
C GLN A 97 -13.71 -10.86 -20.80
N ARG A 98 -12.86 -10.09 -21.49
CA ARG A 98 -11.42 -10.39 -21.64
C ARG A 98 -10.68 -10.07 -20.36
N MET A 99 -9.84 -10.99 -19.92
CA MET A 99 -9.02 -10.80 -18.73
C MET A 99 -7.73 -11.64 -18.75
N PRO A 100 -6.70 -11.22 -18.01
CA PRO A 100 -5.48 -11.99 -17.78
C PRO A 100 -5.75 -13.43 -17.30
N ARG A 101 -4.93 -14.38 -17.79
CA ARG A 101 -5.08 -15.82 -17.49
C ARG A 101 -5.06 -16.16 -15.99
N ASN A 102 -4.35 -15.38 -15.16
CA ASN A 102 -4.29 -15.58 -13.71
C ASN A 102 -5.63 -15.27 -12.98
N LEU A 103 -6.61 -14.67 -13.66
CA LEU A 103 -7.92 -14.34 -13.12
C LEU A 103 -9.02 -15.30 -13.55
N LEU A 104 -8.65 -16.28 -14.38
CA LEU A 104 -9.55 -17.27 -14.94
C LEU A 104 -9.16 -18.66 -14.42
N LYS A 105 -10.18 -19.48 -14.24
CA LYS A 105 -10.05 -20.91 -14.06
C LYS A 105 -10.43 -21.61 -15.35
N LEU A 106 -9.59 -22.53 -15.79
CA LEU A 106 -9.95 -23.49 -16.82
C LEU A 106 -10.85 -24.56 -16.20
N ILE A 107 -12.07 -24.69 -16.70
CA ILE A 107 -13.04 -25.72 -16.31
C ILE A 107 -12.77 -26.97 -17.12
N LYS A 108 -12.42 -28.06 -16.42
CA LYS A 108 -11.99 -29.32 -17.07
C LYS A 108 -12.99 -30.45 -16.89
N SER A 109 -13.77 -30.44 -15.82
CA SER A 109 -14.66 -31.56 -15.47
C SER A 109 -16.11 -31.28 -15.83
N GLU A 110 -16.82 -32.30 -16.31
CA GLU A 110 -18.27 -32.23 -16.58
C GLU A 110 -19.09 -31.89 -15.34
N ASP A 111 -18.67 -32.37 -14.16
CA ASP A 111 -19.24 -31.97 -12.87
C ASP A 111 -19.23 -30.43 -12.69
N GLU A 112 -18.12 -29.77 -13.03
CA GLU A 112 -17.99 -28.31 -12.89
C GLU A 112 -18.84 -27.58 -13.94
N LYS A 113 -18.86 -28.07 -15.18
CA LYS A 113 -19.70 -27.52 -16.24
C LYS A 113 -21.18 -27.59 -15.86
N THR A 114 -21.63 -28.74 -15.34
CA THR A 114 -23.02 -28.95 -14.90
C THR A 114 -23.42 -27.95 -13.81
N VAL A 115 -22.54 -27.70 -12.83
CA VAL A 115 -22.79 -26.72 -11.78
C VAL A 115 -22.89 -25.30 -12.34
N LEU A 116 -22.02 -24.93 -13.27
CA LEU A 116 -22.03 -23.59 -13.89
C LEU A 116 -23.26 -23.38 -14.76
N LEU A 117 -23.66 -24.39 -15.54
CA LEU A 117 -24.87 -24.39 -16.37
C LEU A 117 -26.12 -24.19 -15.52
N GLU A 118 -26.27 -24.97 -14.45
CA GLU A 118 -27.46 -24.91 -13.60
C GLU A 118 -27.58 -23.56 -12.86
N VAL A 119 -26.46 -23.01 -12.37
CA VAL A 119 -26.49 -21.75 -11.59
C VAL A 119 -26.68 -20.53 -12.48
N PHE A 120 -25.97 -20.45 -13.60
CA PHE A 120 -25.95 -19.25 -14.45
C PHE A 120 -26.87 -19.35 -15.67
N LYS A 121 -27.45 -20.52 -15.94
CA LYS A 121 -28.36 -20.78 -17.08
C LYS A 121 -27.77 -20.33 -18.43
N VAL A 122 -26.45 -20.49 -18.60
CA VAL A 122 -25.77 -20.07 -19.82
C VAL A 122 -25.87 -21.19 -20.85
N GLU A 123 -26.45 -20.92 -22.01
CA GLU A 123 -26.43 -21.88 -23.13
C GLU A 123 -25.03 -21.92 -23.77
N GLY A 124 -24.58 -23.09 -24.24
CA GLY A 124 -23.37 -23.20 -25.06
C GLY A 124 -22.06 -23.58 -24.35
N PHE A 125 -22.10 -24.32 -23.23
CA PHE A 125 -20.92 -25.09 -22.81
C PHE A 125 -20.75 -26.30 -23.74
N ASP A 126 -20.11 -26.11 -24.88
CA ASP A 126 -19.80 -27.20 -25.80
C ASP A 126 -18.79 -28.18 -25.18
N GLU A 127 -19.05 -29.49 -25.32
CA GLU A 127 -18.20 -30.56 -24.78
C GLU A 127 -16.74 -30.45 -25.25
N ARG A 128 -16.51 -29.87 -26.44
CA ARG A 128 -15.21 -29.82 -27.11
C ARG A 128 -14.38 -28.56 -26.83
N HIS A 129 -14.96 -27.50 -26.25
CA HIS A 129 -14.28 -26.23 -26.07
C HIS A 129 -13.79 -26.00 -24.64
N LEU A 130 -12.49 -25.70 -24.49
CA LEU A 130 -11.88 -25.32 -23.22
C LEU A 130 -12.61 -24.10 -22.66
N THR A 131 -13.31 -24.29 -21.54
CA THR A 131 -14.11 -23.21 -20.96
C THR A 131 -13.34 -22.50 -19.87
N TYR A 132 -13.15 -21.19 -20.03
CA TYR A 132 -12.58 -20.33 -18.98
C TYR A 132 -13.68 -19.60 -18.24
N VAL A 133 -13.62 -19.60 -16.92
CA VAL A 133 -14.54 -18.84 -16.05
C VAL A 133 -13.73 -18.01 -15.07
N CYS A 134 -14.12 -16.75 -14.87
CA CYS A 134 -13.43 -15.88 -13.94
C CYS A 134 -13.66 -16.30 -12.49
N TYR A 135 -12.65 -16.07 -11.64
CA TYR A 135 -12.75 -16.41 -10.23
C TYR A 135 -13.88 -15.68 -9.51
N SER A 136 -14.33 -14.50 -9.98
CA SER A 136 -15.46 -13.80 -9.38
C SER A 136 -16.78 -14.56 -9.50
N HIS A 137 -17.05 -15.22 -10.64
CA HIS A 137 -18.24 -16.10 -10.76
C HIS A 137 -18.15 -17.35 -9.89
N ILE A 138 -16.98 -17.98 -9.83
CA ILE A 138 -16.75 -19.14 -8.97
C ILE A 138 -16.93 -18.76 -7.50
N GLN A 139 -16.41 -17.59 -7.11
CA GLN A 139 -16.54 -17.04 -5.78
C GLN A 139 -17.99 -16.73 -5.44
N LYS A 140 -18.78 -16.17 -6.37
CA LYS A 140 -20.21 -15.94 -6.19
C LYS A 140 -20.98 -17.24 -5.90
N ILE A 141 -20.73 -18.31 -6.65
CA ILE A 141 -21.33 -19.63 -6.36
C ILE A 141 -20.98 -20.08 -4.94
N ILE A 142 -19.72 -19.93 -4.54
CA ILE A 142 -19.28 -20.33 -3.21
C ILE A 142 -19.99 -19.49 -2.14
N ASP A 143 -19.98 -18.16 -2.26
CA ASP A 143 -20.59 -17.26 -1.28
C ASP A 143 -22.10 -17.51 -1.12
N ASP A 144 -22.80 -17.77 -2.23
CA ASP A 144 -24.25 -17.99 -2.22
C ASP A 144 -24.64 -19.36 -1.64
N ASN A 145 -23.75 -20.35 -1.64
CA ASN A 145 -24.05 -21.73 -1.29
C ASN A 145 -23.28 -22.27 -0.07
N ASP A 146 -22.24 -21.56 0.38
CA ASP A 146 -21.45 -21.99 1.53
C ASP A 146 -22.32 -22.04 2.80
N GLY A 147 -22.24 -23.16 3.52
CA GLY A 147 -23.07 -23.40 4.69
C GLY A 147 -24.52 -23.82 4.43
N LYS A 148 -25.07 -23.67 3.21
CA LYS A 148 -26.42 -24.15 2.87
C LYS A 148 -26.45 -25.67 2.60
N VAL A 149 -25.38 -26.21 2.04
CA VAL A 149 -25.30 -27.62 1.58
C VAL A 149 -24.72 -28.58 2.64
N LYS A 150 -25.17 -28.49 3.90
CA LYS A 150 -24.60 -29.31 5.00
C LYS A 150 -24.94 -30.81 4.88
N LYS A 151 -26.12 -31.15 4.36
CA LYS A 151 -26.56 -32.53 4.08
C LYS A 151 -27.14 -32.59 2.66
N PRO A 152 -26.38 -33.06 1.66
CA PRO A 152 -26.91 -33.19 0.32
C PRO A 152 -27.94 -34.32 0.27
N CYS A 153 -29.18 -33.98 -0.07
CA CYS A 153 -30.27 -34.93 -0.34
C CYS A 153 -30.43 -35.17 -1.84
N LYS A 154 -29.99 -34.24 -2.70
CA LYS A 154 -30.12 -34.34 -4.16
C LYS A 154 -28.77 -34.57 -4.86
N PRO A 155 -28.74 -35.24 -6.03
CA PRO A 155 -27.50 -35.42 -6.81
C PRO A 155 -26.78 -34.10 -7.12
N PHE A 156 -27.54 -33.06 -7.46
CA PHE A 156 -26.98 -31.74 -7.74
C PHE A 156 -26.31 -31.09 -6.51
N GLU A 157 -26.87 -31.27 -5.31
CA GLU A 157 -26.27 -30.75 -4.08
C GLU A 157 -24.92 -31.43 -3.79
N HIS A 158 -24.78 -32.71 -4.16
CA HIS A 158 -23.49 -33.40 -4.07
C HIS A 158 -22.45 -32.79 -5.03
N LEU A 159 -22.85 -32.54 -6.29
CA LEU A 159 -22.00 -31.85 -7.27
C LEU A 159 -21.60 -30.45 -6.80
N MET A 160 -22.57 -29.68 -6.30
CA MET A 160 -22.35 -28.34 -5.74
C MET A 160 -21.34 -28.38 -4.59
N ARG A 161 -21.50 -29.31 -3.64
CA ARG A 161 -20.57 -29.45 -2.51
C ARG A 161 -19.16 -29.83 -2.97
N LYS A 162 -19.04 -30.71 -3.96
CA LYS A 162 -17.76 -31.13 -4.57
C LYS A 162 -17.11 -29.96 -5.31
N PHE A 163 -17.90 -29.17 -6.04
CA PHE A 163 -17.48 -27.94 -6.72
C PHE A 163 -16.93 -26.94 -5.71
N ILE A 164 -17.69 -26.61 -4.66
CA ILE A 164 -17.28 -25.68 -3.62
C ILE A 164 -15.98 -26.16 -2.95
N ARG A 165 -15.90 -27.43 -2.56
CA ARG A 165 -14.70 -27.99 -1.91
C ARG A 165 -13.47 -27.86 -2.81
N ARG A 166 -13.54 -28.30 -4.07
CA ARG A 166 -12.42 -28.23 -5.02
C ARG A 166 -11.99 -26.79 -5.29
N ASN A 167 -12.95 -25.89 -5.50
CA ASN A 167 -12.65 -24.51 -5.81
C ASN A 167 -12.13 -23.73 -4.59
N LYS A 168 -12.57 -24.05 -3.37
CA LYS A 168 -12.00 -23.45 -2.15
C LYS A 168 -10.51 -23.75 -1.99
N TYR A 169 -10.07 -24.98 -2.30
CA TYR A 169 -8.64 -25.33 -2.25
C TYR A 169 -7.86 -24.73 -3.42
N SER A 170 -8.42 -24.75 -4.64
CA SER A 170 -7.77 -24.22 -5.84
C SER A 170 -7.67 -22.69 -5.83
N MET A 171 -8.64 -22.02 -5.22
CA MET A 171 -8.59 -20.58 -4.93
C MET A 171 -7.89 -20.33 -3.60
N GLY A 172 -6.97 -21.21 -3.19
CA GLY A 172 -6.23 -21.15 -1.93
C GLY A 172 -5.88 -19.71 -1.60
N ASN A 173 -6.65 -19.14 -0.67
CA ASN A 173 -6.60 -17.74 -0.25
C ASN A 173 -7.10 -16.67 -1.26
N ILE A 174 -8.35 -16.70 -1.71
CA ILE A 174 -9.16 -15.46 -1.54
C ILE A 174 -9.43 -15.38 -0.03
N ARG A 175 -8.39 -15.10 0.77
CA ARG A 175 -8.53 -14.91 2.21
C ARG A 175 -9.41 -13.70 2.33
N LYS A 176 -10.67 -13.93 2.70
CA LYS A 176 -11.50 -12.88 3.28
C LYS A 176 -10.75 -12.44 4.53
N GLN A 177 -10.06 -11.31 4.39
CA GLN A 177 -9.40 -10.67 5.50
C GLN A 177 -10.35 -9.61 6.04
N ASN A 178 -10.15 -9.24 7.30
CA ASN A 178 -10.97 -8.21 7.92
C ASN A 178 -10.19 -6.90 7.88
N CYS A 179 -10.87 -5.82 7.53
CA CYS A 179 -10.32 -4.49 7.71
C CYS A 179 -9.99 -4.30 9.18
N GLN A 180 -8.79 -3.86 9.53
CA GLN A 180 -8.46 -3.60 10.93
C GLN A 180 -9.15 -2.35 11.48
N VAL A 181 -9.67 -1.48 10.61
CA VAL A 181 -10.47 -0.31 10.97
C VAL A 181 -11.92 -0.72 11.24
N CYS A 182 -12.71 -1.13 10.23
CA CYS A 182 -14.14 -1.46 10.44
C CYS A 182 -14.44 -2.92 10.80
N ARG A 183 -13.43 -3.79 10.85
CA ARG A 183 -13.59 -5.26 11.05
C ARG A 183 -14.41 -5.99 9.99
N MET A 184 -14.91 -5.29 8.96
CA MET A 184 -15.64 -5.92 7.86
C MET A 184 -14.73 -6.82 7.03
N SER A 185 -15.28 -7.98 6.70
CA SER A 185 -14.65 -8.97 5.84
C SER A 185 -14.79 -8.58 4.37
N LYS A 186 -13.68 -8.48 3.65
CA LYS A 186 -13.66 -8.13 2.22
C LYS A 186 -12.70 -9.03 1.44
N GLN A 187 -12.78 -9.00 0.11
CA GLN A 187 -11.80 -9.70 -0.71
C GLN A 187 -10.41 -9.06 -0.58
N GLN A 188 -9.35 -9.85 -0.76
CA GLN A 188 -7.97 -9.33 -0.66
C GLN A 188 -7.71 -8.19 -1.65
N SER A 189 -8.35 -8.24 -2.83
CA SER A 189 -8.32 -7.18 -3.84
C SER A 189 -8.93 -5.87 -3.37
N GLU A 190 -9.71 -5.86 -2.29
CA GLU A 190 -10.36 -4.67 -1.71
C GLU A 190 -9.57 -4.05 -0.53
N PHE A 191 -8.34 -4.51 -0.29
CA PHE A 191 -7.49 -4.00 0.78
C PHE A 191 -6.23 -3.27 0.28
N TYR A 192 -5.84 -2.27 1.07
CA TYR A 192 -4.48 -1.79 1.19
C TYR A 192 -3.75 -2.54 2.28
N ASP A 193 -2.58 -3.03 1.93
CA ASP A 193 -1.56 -3.37 2.90
C ASP A 193 -0.79 -2.09 3.28
N ILE A 194 -0.81 -1.73 4.55
CA ILE A 194 -0.13 -0.56 5.09
C ILE A 194 0.81 -1.02 6.19
N THR A 195 2.10 -1.12 5.87
CA THR A 195 3.14 -1.51 6.83
C THR A 195 3.68 -0.31 7.61
N SER A 196 3.77 0.86 6.97
CA SER A 196 4.28 2.08 7.60
C SER A 196 3.39 2.55 8.75
N LYS A 197 3.98 2.71 9.94
CA LYS A 197 3.32 3.29 11.13
C LYS A 197 2.74 4.67 10.82
N ASN A 198 3.51 5.55 10.17
CA ASN A 198 3.08 6.92 9.88
C ASN A 198 1.87 6.95 8.94
N ILE A 199 1.82 6.07 7.93
CA ILE A 199 0.65 5.96 7.05
C ILE A 199 -0.57 5.44 7.84
N ARG A 200 -0.38 4.49 8.75
CA ARG A 200 -1.43 4.01 9.65
C ARG A 200 -1.96 5.11 10.56
N MET A 201 -1.09 5.99 11.06
CA MET A 201 -1.50 7.17 11.84
C MET A 201 -2.38 8.10 11.01
N VAL A 202 -2.00 8.42 9.77
CA VAL A 202 -2.83 9.23 8.86
C VAL A 202 -4.21 8.60 8.64
N VAL A 203 -4.28 7.29 8.41
CA VAL A 203 -5.56 6.55 8.29
C VAL A 203 -6.45 6.78 9.51
N ILE A 204 -5.88 6.63 10.70
CA ILE A 204 -6.58 6.79 11.98
C ILE A 204 -7.00 8.23 12.25
N ILE A 205 -6.15 9.22 11.96
CA ILE A 205 -6.52 10.64 12.03
C ILE A 205 -7.79 10.88 11.22
N GLY A 206 -7.83 10.38 9.96
CA GLY A 206 -9.04 10.46 9.15
C GLY A 206 -10.26 9.78 9.78
N CYS A 207 -10.08 8.66 10.48
CA CYS A 207 -11.17 7.98 11.19
C CYS A 207 -11.70 8.77 12.39
N ILE A 208 -10.82 9.48 13.10
CA ILE A 208 -11.16 10.36 14.24
C ILE A 208 -11.86 11.61 13.74
N LEU A 209 -11.37 12.24 12.66
CA LEU A 209 -12.03 13.39 12.03
C LEU A 209 -13.46 13.06 11.55
N ARG A 210 -13.72 11.80 11.18
CA ARG A 210 -15.08 11.32 10.84
C ARG A 210 -15.94 10.99 12.07
N GLY A 211 -15.38 11.03 13.29
CA GLY A 211 -16.06 10.61 14.52
C GLY A 211 -16.33 9.11 14.60
N THR A 212 -15.65 8.29 13.78
CA THR A 212 -15.89 6.84 13.73
C THR A 212 -15.06 6.06 14.75
N HIS A 213 -13.97 6.66 15.25
CA HIS A 213 -13.04 6.02 16.15
C HIS A 213 -12.66 6.98 17.27
N SER A 214 -12.53 6.45 18.49
CA SER A 214 -11.90 7.16 19.60
C SER A 214 -10.38 6.98 19.58
N VAL A 215 -9.68 7.79 20.38
CA VAL A 215 -8.23 7.68 20.62
C VAL A 215 -7.87 6.27 21.15
N ASP A 216 -8.68 5.68 22.02
CA ASP A 216 -8.42 4.34 22.55
C ASP A 216 -8.54 3.26 21.47
N GLN A 217 -9.56 3.37 20.60
CA GLN A 217 -9.75 2.43 19.49
C GLN A 217 -8.61 2.53 18.47
N ALA A 218 -8.11 3.75 18.25
CA ALA A 218 -6.96 4.04 17.39
C ALA A 218 -5.68 3.30 17.82
N MET A 219 -5.39 3.26 19.12
CA MET A 219 -4.19 2.58 19.64
C MET A 219 -4.15 1.09 19.27
N SER A 220 -5.29 0.41 19.30
CA SER A 220 -5.37 -1.02 18.92
C SER A 220 -4.99 -1.29 17.45
N TYR A 221 -5.17 -0.30 16.57
CA TYR A 221 -4.78 -0.39 15.16
C TYR A 221 -3.30 -0.06 14.96
N LEU A 222 -2.76 0.86 15.76
CA LEU A 222 -1.36 1.29 15.68
C LEU A 222 -0.36 0.26 16.22
N THR A 223 -0.76 -0.58 17.17
CA THR A 223 0.11 -1.64 17.72
C THR A 223 0.38 -2.81 16.78
N ASN A 224 -0.49 -3.05 15.78
CA ASN A 224 -0.30 -4.12 14.81
C ASN A 224 0.77 -3.77 13.76
N THR A 225 1.65 -4.69 13.37
CA THR A 225 2.71 -4.39 12.39
C THR A 225 2.18 -4.27 10.95
N ASN A 226 1.04 -4.90 10.65
CA ASN A 226 0.43 -4.91 9.32
C ASN A 226 -0.98 -4.31 9.36
N GLY A 227 -1.15 -3.10 8.81
CA GLY A 227 -2.39 -2.33 8.80
C GLY A 227 -3.29 -2.65 7.62
N LEU A 228 -3.97 -3.79 7.62
CA LEU A 228 -4.86 -4.12 6.52
C LEU A 228 -6.12 -3.22 6.54
N THR A 229 -6.26 -2.37 5.52
CA THR A 229 -7.25 -1.30 5.49
C THR A 229 -8.02 -1.32 4.18
N CYS A 230 -9.35 -1.27 4.21
CA CYS A 230 -10.11 -1.33 2.96
C CYS A 230 -10.00 -0.03 2.15
N TYR A 231 -10.22 -0.13 0.84
CA TYR A 231 -10.17 1.03 -0.07
C TYR A 231 -11.08 2.18 0.35
N SER A 232 -12.27 1.86 0.87
CA SER A 232 -13.23 2.87 1.31
C SER A 232 -12.62 3.75 2.40
N HIS A 233 -12.02 3.18 3.45
CA HIS A 233 -11.39 3.98 4.51
C HIS A 233 -10.23 4.82 4.03
N ARG A 234 -9.41 4.32 3.09
CA ARG A 234 -8.36 5.16 2.51
C ARG A 234 -9.00 6.37 1.83
N LYS A 235 -9.99 6.13 0.97
CA LYS A 235 -10.67 7.19 0.21
C LYS A 235 -11.31 8.20 1.17
N GLU A 236 -12.12 7.72 2.10
CA GLU A 236 -12.77 8.52 3.13
C GLU A 236 -11.78 9.30 4.00
N THR A 237 -10.59 8.74 4.28
CA THR A 237 -9.56 9.46 5.03
C THR A 237 -8.96 10.58 4.19
N ILE A 238 -8.62 10.33 2.91
CA ILE A 238 -8.12 11.36 2.01
C ILE A 238 -9.16 12.49 1.88
N ASP A 239 -10.41 12.12 1.60
CA ASP A 239 -11.52 13.06 1.43
C ASP A 239 -11.71 13.90 2.70
N LYS A 240 -11.67 13.27 3.89
CA LYS A 240 -11.88 13.99 5.15
C LYS A 240 -10.72 14.91 5.52
N ILE A 241 -9.48 14.53 5.20
CA ILE A 241 -8.31 15.39 5.43
C ILE A 241 -8.36 16.61 4.50
N PHE A 242 -8.73 16.42 3.23
CA PHE A 242 -8.93 17.55 2.32
C PHE A 242 -10.08 18.46 2.76
N GLU A 243 -11.20 17.90 3.22
CA GLU A 243 -12.31 18.67 3.78
C GLU A 243 -11.87 19.50 5.00
N HIS A 244 -11.07 18.91 5.90
CA HIS A 244 -10.61 19.57 7.12
C HIS A 244 -9.60 20.69 6.83
N LEU A 245 -8.66 20.46 5.92
CA LEU A 245 -7.58 21.41 5.64
C LEU A 245 -7.99 22.48 4.62
N GLY A 246 -8.96 22.19 3.75
CA GLY A 246 -9.42 23.07 2.67
C GLY A 246 -8.88 22.78 1.25
N PRO A 247 -7.65 22.23 1.03
CA PRO A 247 -7.17 21.86 -0.30
C PRO A 247 -8.09 20.91 -1.05
N ARG A 248 -8.20 21.09 -2.37
CA ARG A 248 -8.96 20.18 -3.25
C ARG A 248 -8.07 19.18 -3.99
N ASN A 249 -6.75 19.34 -3.91
CA ASN A 249 -5.78 18.51 -4.62
C ASN A 249 -4.42 18.50 -3.91
N ILE A 250 -3.53 17.61 -4.35
CA ILE A 250 -2.19 17.43 -3.78
C ILE A 250 -1.28 18.67 -3.92
N PRO A 251 -1.21 19.35 -5.08
CA PRO A 251 -0.43 20.58 -5.18
C PRO A 251 -0.84 21.66 -4.17
N GLU A 252 -2.15 21.87 -3.96
CA GLU A 252 -2.65 22.78 -2.93
C GLU A 252 -2.33 22.30 -1.51
N PHE A 253 -2.41 20.99 -1.27
CA PHE A 253 -2.07 20.41 0.03
C PHE A 253 -0.63 20.68 0.44
N PHE A 254 0.34 20.59 -0.47
CA PHE A 254 1.73 20.92 -0.17
C PHE A 254 2.00 22.42 0.02
N ARG A 255 1.03 23.28 -0.28
CA ARG A 255 1.09 24.71 0.02
C ARG A 255 0.47 25.06 1.37
N CYS A 256 -0.14 24.10 2.07
CA CYS A 256 -0.63 24.34 3.42
C CYS A 256 0.53 24.70 4.35
N SER A 257 0.32 25.74 5.17
CA SER A 257 1.28 26.07 6.22
C SER A 257 1.33 24.94 7.25
N ARG A 258 2.49 24.77 7.88
CA ARG A 258 2.67 23.80 8.97
C ARG A 258 1.70 24.04 10.11
N LEU A 259 1.34 25.30 10.38
CA LEU A 259 0.37 25.68 11.39
C LEU A 259 -1.00 25.02 11.18
N VAL A 260 -1.49 24.95 9.94
CA VAL A 260 -2.79 24.32 9.63
C VAL A 260 -2.74 22.80 9.79
N ILE A 261 -1.55 22.20 9.64
CA ILE A 261 -1.34 20.75 9.82
C ILE A 261 -1.17 20.39 11.30
N ASN A 262 -0.79 21.34 12.16
CA ASN A 262 -0.54 21.09 13.57
C ASN A 262 -1.76 20.51 14.28
N ASP A 263 -2.98 20.93 13.95
CA ASP A 263 -4.21 20.35 14.52
C ASP A 263 -4.30 18.82 14.26
N LEU A 264 -3.86 18.36 13.09
CA LEU A 264 -3.81 16.94 12.75
C LEU A 264 -2.66 16.22 13.43
N VAL A 265 -1.53 16.90 13.61
CA VAL A 265 -0.36 16.38 14.33
C VAL A 265 -0.68 16.25 15.82
N ASP A 266 -1.44 17.17 16.40
CA ASP A 266 -1.87 17.13 17.79
C ASP A 266 -2.77 15.94 18.08
N ILE A 267 -3.67 15.60 17.15
CA ILE A 267 -4.40 14.32 17.22
C ILE A 267 -3.42 13.16 17.24
N ALA A 268 -2.41 13.18 16.37
CA ALA A 268 -1.40 12.13 16.28
C ALA A 268 -0.51 12.00 17.53
N ASN A 269 -0.23 13.12 18.20
CA ASN A 269 0.60 13.20 19.41
C ASN A 269 -0.03 12.49 20.61
N ASN A 270 -1.35 12.26 20.58
CA ASN A 270 -2.01 11.37 21.55
C ASN A 270 -1.57 9.90 21.42
N PHE A 271 -0.94 9.52 20.31
CA PHE A 271 -0.47 8.16 20.04
C PHE A 271 1.06 8.04 19.98
N ASP A 272 1.72 9.05 19.40
CA ASP A 272 3.16 9.11 19.26
C ASP A 272 3.61 10.57 19.26
N SER A 273 4.22 11.01 20.37
CA SER A 273 4.71 12.37 20.55
C SER A 273 5.87 12.73 19.61
N ASN A 274 6.48 11.76 18.91
CA ASN A 274 7.53 12.01 17.93
C ASN A 274 6.98 12.21 16.51
N PHE A 275 5.65 12.17 16.34
CA PHE A 275 5.03 12.40 15.06
C PHE A 275 5.05 13.89 14.74
N THR A 276 5.51 14.25 13.54
CA THR A 276 5.74 15.65 13.15
C THR A 276 4.90 15.99 11.92
N ALA A 277 4.79 17.29 11.59
CA ALA A 277 4.15 17.73 10.35
C ALA A 277 4.82 17.11 9.11
N ASP A 278 6.14 16.96 9.10
CA ASP A 278 6.87 16.32 7.99
C ASP A 278 6.54 14.83 7.86
N HIS A 279 6.42 14.13 8.99
CA HIS A 279 5.91 12.75 9.01
C HIS A 279 4.50 12.67 8.42
N PHE A 280 3.64 13.63 8.74
CA PHE A 280 2.28 13.71 8.20
C PHE A 280 2.28 13.94 6.68
N PHE A 281 2.96 14.99 6.19
CA PHE A 281 3.04 15.31 4.76
C PHE A 281 3.50 14.12 3.93
N ARG A 282 4.60 13.49 4.36
CA ARG A 282 5.17 12.34 3.67
C ARG A 282 4.22 11.15 3.69
N ALA A 283 3.63 10.83 4.85
CA ALA A 283 2.72 9.71 4.98
C ALA A 283 1.42 9.90 4.20
N PHE A 284 0.85 11.10 4.23
CA PHE A 284 -0.36 11.44 3.48
C PHE A 284 -0.12 11.37 1.97
N TYR A 285 1.00 11.93 1.48
CA TYR A 285 1.37 11.82 0.08
C TYR A 285 1.52 10.36 -0.36
N LEU A 286 2.25 9.55 0.42
CA LEU A 286 2.40 8.12 0.14
C LEU A 286 1.05 7.40 0.13
N LEU A 287 0.14 7.73 1.06
CA LEU A 287 -1.22 7.19 1.08
C LEU A 287 -1.96 7.58 -0.21
N TYR A 288 -1.86 8.83 -0.65
CA TYR A 288 -2.55 9.37 -1.82
C TYR A 288 -2.05 8.78 -3.15
N VAL A 289 -0.73 8.64 -3.35
CA VAL A 289 -0.19 8.13 -4.62
C VAL A 289 -0.28 6.62 -4.75
N LYS A 290 -0.35 5.90 -3.63
CA LYS A 290 -0.45 4.44 -3.65
C LYS A 290 -1.73 4.07 -4.38
N LYS A 291 -1.63 3.49 -5.57
CA LYS A 291 -2.81 3.06 -6.34
C LYS A 291 -3.40 1.78 -5.76
N PRO A 292 -4.70 1.54 -5.97
CA PRO A 292 -5.23 0.21 -5.79
C PRO A 292 -4.40 -0.78 -6.56
N LYS A 293 -4.14 -1.94 -5.94
CA LYS A 293 -3.81 -3.11 -6.75
C LYS A 293 -4.98 -3.24 -7.74
N PRO A 294 -4.73 -3.27 -9.05
CA PRO A 294 -5.80 -3.29 -10.04
C PRO A 294 -6.74 -4.42 -9.65
N VAL A 295 -7.95 -4.04 -9.21
CA VAL A 295 -9.03 -4.99 -9.06
C VAL A 295 -9.35 -5.39 -10.49
N PRO A 296 -9.39 -6.68 -10.82
CA PRO A 296 -9.99 -7.10 -12.07
C PRO A 296 -11.39 -6.52 -12.13
N THR A 297 -11.60 -5.53 -12.97
CA THR A 297 -12.93 -4.97 -13.23
C THR A 297 -13.72 -6.06 -13.94
N SER A 298 -14.37 -6.92 -13.15
CA SER A 298 -15.49 -7.72 -13.63
C SER A 298 -16.77 -6.95 -13.41
N LEU A 299 -17.21 -6.21 -14.45
CA LEU A 299 -18.55 -5.64 -14.55
C LEU A 299 -19.53 -6.63 -15.20
#